data_AF-A0A967WP24-F1
#
_entry.id   AF-A0A967WP24-F1
#
_cell.length_a   1.000
_cell.length_b   1.000
_cell.length_c   1.000
_cell.angle_alpha   90.00
_cell.angle_beta   90.00
_cell.angle_gamma   90.00
#
_symmetry.space_group_name_H-M   'P 1'
#
loop_
_entity.id
_entity.type
_entity.pdbx_description
1 polymer ?
#
loop_
_entity_poly.entity_id
_entity_poly.type
_entity_poly.pdbx_seq_one_letter_code
_entity_poly.pdbx_strand_id
1 'polypeptide(L)'
;RDAGHIQESDVEYINNKRARQGLPPVEPLYTVEDATNSLRYFVSIGYGRPLLVAPGVTLTFHNAGHILGSAVTVLDIVEGSKARRLVFTGDLGRKEIPILRDPEPVENADYLITESTYGSRLHDPFETSHAELREVIINTYHQGGKVIVPAFSV
;
A
#
# COMPACT_ATOMS: atom_id res chain seq x y z
N ARG A 1 -9.03 11.49 7.43
CA ARG A 1 -9.00 12.02 8.81
C ARG A 1 -7.68 11.69 9.50
N ASP A 2 -7.34 10.41 9.71
CA ASP A 2 -6.14 10.01 10.47
C ASP A 2 -4.83 10.52 9.84
N ALA A 3 -4.65 10.33 8.53
CA ALA A 3 -3.48 10.85 7.81
C ALA A 3 -3.25 12.37 8.02
N GLY A 4 -4.31 13.18 7.98
CA GLY A 4 -4.21 14.62 8.22
C GLY A 4 -3.82 14.94 9.67
N HIS A 5 -4.31 14.15 10.63
CA HIS A 5 -3.97 14.33 12.04
C HIS A 5 -2.50 13.99 12.33
N ILE A 6 -2.00 12.91 11.72
CA ILE A 6 -0.57 12.53 11.78
C ILE A 6 0.29 13.65 11.18
N GLN A 7 -0.09 14.15 10.00
CA GLN A 7 0.63 15.22 9.31
C GLN A 7 0.71 16.51 10.15
N GLU A 8 -0.39 16.93 10.76
CA GLU A 8 -0.43 18.09 11.66
C GLU A 8 0.43 17.86 12.92
N SER A 9 0.31 16.68 13.55
CA SER A 9 1.08 16.33 14.75
C SER A 9 2.59 16.29 14.50
N ASP A 10 3.01 15.76 13.34
CA ASP A 10 4.42 15.73 12.94
C ASP A 10 4.97 17.15 12.75
N VAL A 11 4.18 18.03 12.16
CA VAL A 11 4.55 19.44 11.98
C VAL A 11 4.64 20.17 13.31
N GLU A 12 3.72 19.94 14.25
CA GLU A 12 3.81 20.47 15.61
C GLU A 12 5.10 20.03 16.30
N TYR A 13 5.43 18.74 16.22
CA TYR A 13 6.67 18.19 16.77
C TYR A 13 7.92 18.83 16.13
N ILE A 14 7.94 18.95 14.80
CA ILE A 14 9.03 19.58 14.05
C ILE A 14 9.16 21.06 14.44
N ASN A 15 8.06 21.81 14.54
CA ASN A 15 8.04 23.22 14.90
C ASN A 15 8.56 23.45 16.33
N ASN A 16 8.23 22.57 17.27
CA ASN A 16 8.81 22.60 18.62
C ASN A 16 10.35 22.46 18.60
N LYS A 17 10.89 21.61 17.72
CA LYS A 17 12.34 21.46 17.54
C LYS A 17 12.97 22.67 16.84
N ARG A 18 12.30 23.22 15.82
CA ARG A 18 12.77 24.40 15.05
C ARG A 18 12.77 25.66 15.90
N ALA A 19 11.77 25.86 16.76
CA ALA A 19 11.71 26.96 17.70
C ALA A 19 12.92 26.98 18.65
N ARG A 20 13.34 25.81 19.16
CA ARG A 20 14.56 25.67 19.98
C ARG A 20 15.85 26.01 19.22
N GLN A 21 15.80 25.98 17.90
CA GLN A 21 16.92 26.30 17.00
C GLN A 21 16.82 27.72 16.40
N GLY A 22 15.81 28.51 16.78
CA GLY A 22 15.57 29.84 16.21
C GLY A 22 15.16 29.83 14.72
N LEU A 23 14.69 28.70 14.22
CA LEU A 23 14.27 28.55 12.82
C LEU A 23 12.78 28.88 12.67
N PRO A 24 12.36 29.45 11.52
CA PRO A 24 10.95 29.75 11.27
C PRO A 24 10.11 28.47 11.22
N PRO A 25 8.82 28.53 11.62
CA PRO A 25 7.93 27.37 11.56
C PRO A 25 7.67 26.93 10.12
N VAL A 26 7.20 25.70 9.97
CA VAL A 26 6.67 25.14 8.72
C VAL A 26 5.19 24.82 8.88
N GLU A 27 4.47 24.84 7.77
CA GLU A 27 3.05 24.49 7.70
C GLU A 27 2.88 23.03 7.25
N PRO A 28 1.77 22.36 7.63
CA PRO A 28 1.44 21.05 7.11
C PRO A 28 1.14 21.07 5.61
N LEU A 29 1.50 19.99 4.93
CA LEU A 29 1.23 19.82 3.48
C LEU A 29 -0.26 19.72 3.19
N TYR A 30 -1.03 19.19 4.14
CA TYR A 30 -2.48 19.06 4.13
C TYR A 30 -2.96 18.88 5.57
N THR A 31 -4.22 19.23 5.81
CA THR A 31 -4.87 19.21 7.12
C THR A 31 -5.80 18.02 7.30
N VAL A 32 -6.31 17.83 8.51
CA VAL A 32 -7.43 16.91 8.79
C VAL A 32 -8.66 17.25 7.94
N GLU A 33 -8.91 18.54 7.71
CA GLU A 33 -10.00 19.00 6.88
C GLU A 33 -9.80 18.61 5.42
N ASP A 34 -8.61 18.84 4.86
CA ASP A 34 -8.26 18.43 3.48
C ASP A 34 -8.43 16.92 3.30
N ALA A 35 -7.88 16.13 4.23
CA ALA A 35 -8.01 14.68 4.21
C ALA A 35 -9.48 14.23 4.28
N THR A 36 -10.32 14.94 5.01
CA THR A 36 -11.75 14.63 5.13
C THR A 36 -12.53 15.04 3.88
N ASN A 37 -12.22 16.21 3.31
CA ASN A 37 -12.85 16.70 2.09
C ASN A 37 -12.49 15.83 0.87
N SER A 38 -11.28 15.26 0.84
CA SER A 38 -10.85 14.35 -0.23
C SER A 38 -11.75 13.12 -0.39
N LEU A 39 -12.33 12.62 0.70
CA LEU A 39 -13.18 11.42 0.71
C LEU A 39 -14.45 11.58 -0.15
N ARG A 40 -14.90 12.82 -0.36
CA ARG A 40 -16.09 13.12 -1.18
C ARG A 40 -15.87 12.81 -2.67
N TYR A 41 -14.61 12.69 -3.11
CA TYR A 41 -14.25 12.40 -4.48
C TYR A 41 -14.04 10.90 -4.73
N PHE A 42 -14.16 10.06 -3.71
CA PHE A 42 -13.89 8.62 -3.83
C PHE A 42 -15.10 7.90 -4.44
N VAL A 43 -14.82 7.08 -5.44
CA VAL A 43 -15.79 6.15 -6.03
C VAL A 43 -15.31 4.74 -5.77
N SER A 44 -16.09 3.97 -5.02
CA SER A 44 -15.76 2.58 -4.70
C SER A 44 -16.19 1.64 -5.83
N ILE A 45 -15.30 0.75 -6.25
CA ILE A 45 -15.53 -0.22 -7.32
C ILE A 45 -15.10 -1.59 -6.80
N GLY A 46 -15.97 -2.59 -6.96
CA GLY A 46 -15.62 -3.97 -6.61
C GLY A 46 -14.65 -4.60 -7.62
N TYR A 47 -13.89 -5.60 -7.19
CA TYR A 47 -13.02 -6.37 -8.08
C TYR A 47 -13.80 -7.01 -9.23
N GLY A 48 -13.14 -7.17 -10.38
CA GLY A 48 -13.70 -7.75 -11.60
C GLY A 48 -14.81 -6.92 -12.26
N ARG A 49 -15.06 -5.69 -11.80
CA ARG A 49 -16.08 -4.80 -12.37
C ARG A 49 -15.45 -3.77 -13.31
N PRO A 50 -15.68 -3.85 -14.63
CA PRO A 50 -15.18 -2.86 -15.56
C PRO A 50 -15.89 -1.51 -15.37
N LEU A 51 -15.13 -0.42 -15.36
CA LEU A 51 -15.61 0.95 -15.33
C LEU A 51 -14.96 1.77 -16.45
N LEU A 52 -15.77 2.46 -17.26
CA LEU A 52 -15.25 3.44 -18.21
C LEU A 52 -14.81 4.70 -17.47
N VAL A 53 -13.49 4.96 -17.43
CA VAL A 53 -12.90 6.11 -16.71
C VAL A 53 -12.56 7.28 -17.62
N ALA A 54 -12.41 7.02 -18.92
CA ALA A 54 -12.27 8.02 -19.97
C ALA A 54 -12.73 7.42 -21.32
N PRO A 55 -12.99 8.22 -22.36
CA PRO A 55 -13.29 7.70 -23.69
C PRO A 55 -12.23 6.70 -24.16
N GLY A 56 -12.66 5.46 -24.42
CA GLY A 56 -11.77 4.39 -24.83
C GLY A 56 -10.92 3.78 -23.71
N VAL A 57 -11.08 4.14 -22.44
CA VAL A 57 -10.30 3.59 -21.31
C VAL A 57 -11.21 2.94 -20.29
N THR A 58 -11.14 1.62 -20.20
CA THR A 58 -11.87 0.81 -19.23
C THR A 58 -10.92 0.30 -18.15
N LEU A 59 -11.25 0.62 -16.90
CA LEU A 59 -10.56 0.18 -15.70
C LEU A 59 -11.23 -1.08 -15.14
N THR A 60 -10.44 -2.09 -14.79
CA THR A 60 -10.86 -3.23 -13.97
C THR A 60 -9.84 -3.44 -12.85
N PHE A 61 -10.31 -3.58 -11.62
CA PHE A 61 -9.46 -3.96 -10.49
C PHE A 61 -9.49 -5.47 -10.25
N HIS A 62 -8.33 -6.05 -9.95
CA HIS A 62 -8.16 -7.43 -9.50
C HIS A 62 -7.49 -7.43 -8.13
N ASN A 63 -7.75 -8.43 -7.29
CA ASN A 63 -7.13 -8.48 -5.96
C ASN A 63 -5.59 -8.62 -6.07
N ALA A 64 -4.83 -7.73 -5.44
CA ALA A 64 -3.36 -7.81 -5.42
C ALA A 64 -2.82 -8.68 -4.27
N GLY A 65 -3.65 -9.06 -3.30
CA GLY A 65 -3.26 -9.91 -2.16
C GLY A 65 -2.23 -9.29 -1.20
N HIS A 66 -1.94 -7.99 -1.31
CA HIS A 66 -0.91 -7.31 -0.52
C HIS A 66 -1.42 -6.87 0.86
N ILE A 67 -2.52 -6.13 0.87
CA ILE A 67 -3.29 -5.73 2.06
C ILE A 67 -4.79 -5.75 1.73
N LEU A 68 -5.64 -5.57 2.74
CA LEU A 68 -7.09 -5.46 2.52
C LEU A 68 -7.40 -4.30 1.55
N GLY A 69 -8.12 -4.59 0.47
CA GLY A 69 -8.47 -3.59 -0.54
C GLY A 69 -7.37 -3.32 -1.59
N SER A 70 -6.19 -3.92 -1.47
CA SER A 70 -5.13 -3.79 -2.49
C SER A 70 -5.58 -4.33 -3.85
N ALA A 71 -5.13 -3.69 -4.93
CA ALA A 71 -5.63 -3.99 -6.27
C ALA A 71 -4.55 -3.90 -7.35
N VAL A 72 -4.53 -4.89 -8.24
CA VAL A 72 -3.92 -4.79 -9.56
C VAL A 72 -4.88 -3.99 -10.45
N THR A 73 -4.36 -2.97 -11.10
CA THR A 73 -5.10 -2.05 -11.98
C THR A 73 -4.91 -2.50 -13.42
N VAL A 74 -6.00 -2.87 -14.09
CA VAL A 74 -6.00 -3.23 -15.51
C VAL A 74 -6.72 -2.15 -16.29
N LEU A 75 -6.03 -1.58 -17.28
CA LEU A 75 -6.58 -0.61 -18.21
C LEU A 75 -6.63 -1.23 -19.61
N ASP A 76 -7.85 -1.47 -20.09
CA ASP A 76 -8.11 -1.79 -21.48
C ASP A 76 -8.36 -0.48 -22.25
N ILE A 77 -7.45 -0.16 -23.18
CA ILE A 77 -7.37 1.12 -23.89
C ILE A 77 -7.63 0.89 -25.38
N VAL A 78 -8.62 1.58 -25.94
CA VAL A 78 -8.99 1.55 -27.36
C VAL A 78 -8.81 2.93 -27.96
N GLU A 79 -7.91 3.03 -28.95
CA GLU A 79 -7.64 4.25 -29.71
C GLU A 79 -7.78 3.96 -31.21
N GLY A 80 -8.90 4.40 -31.79
CA GLY A 80 -9.26 4.06 -33.17
C GLY A 80 -9.40 2.54 -33.37
N SER A 81 -8.56 1.95 -34.21
CA SER A 81 -8.54 0.50 -34.46
C SER A 81 -7.54 -0.28 -33.58
N LYS A 82 -6.82 0.40 -32.68
CA LYS A 82 -5.82 -0.23 -31.81
C LYS A 82 -6.39 -0.46 -30.42
N ALA A 83 -6.23 -1.68 -29.92
CA ALA A 83 -6.46 -2.03 -28.52
C ALA A 83 -5.11 -2.29 -27.83
N ARG A 84 -4.98 -1.85 -26.58
CA ARG A 84 -3.83 -2.09 -25.71
C ARG A 84 -4.29 -2.39 -24.29
N ARG A 85 -3.68 -3.37 -23.65
CA ARG A 85 -3.86 -3.66 -22.23
C ARG A 85 -2.64 -3.24 -21.43
N LEU A 86 -2.82 -2.31 -20.49
CA LEU A 86 -1.83 -1.94 -19.50
C LEU A 86 -2.21 -2.55 -18.15
N VAL A 87 -1.25 -3.18 -17.49
CA VAL A 87 -1.39 -3.71 -16.14
C VAL A 87 -0.41 -3.00 -15.22
N PHE A 88 -0.92 -2.43 -14.13
CA PHE A 88 -0.14 -1.87 -13.04
C PHE A 88 -0.41 -2.67 -11.77
N THR A 89 0.63 -3.30 -11.21
CA THR A 89 0.43 -4.24 -10.09
C THR A 89 0.10 -3.55 -8.77
N GLY A 90 0.53 -2.30 -8.59
CA GLY A 90 0.74 -1.75 -7.25
C GLY A 90 1.76 -2.61 -6.49
N ASP A 91 1.66 -2.62 -5.16
CA ASP A 91 2.39 -3.57 -4.32
C ASP A 91 1.71 -4.94 -4.41
N LEU A 92 2.49 -5.97 -4.73
CA LEU A 92 1.97 -7.30 -5.02
C LEU A 92 2.15 -8.21 -3.80
N GLY A 93 1.06 -8.84 -3.38
CA GLY A 93 1.06 -9.78 -2.28
C GLY A 93 1.74 -11.10 -2.60
N ARG A 94 2.05 -11.85 -1.54
CA ARG A 94 2.40 -13.27 -1.67
C ARG A 94 1.16 -14.12 -1.52
N LYS A 95 1.23 -15.33 -2.08
CA LYS A 95 0.22 -16.36 -1.87
C LYS A 95 0.33 -16.93 -0.46
N GLU A 96 -0.75 -17.56 0.00
CA GLU A 96 -0.81 -18.35 1.23
C GLU A 96 -0.49 -17.54 2.51
N ILE A 97 -0.67 -16.22 2.45
CA ILE A 97 -0.55 -15.36 3.63
C ILE A 97 -1.81 -15.49 4.48
N PRO A 98 -1.69 -15.69 5.81
CA PRO A 98 -2.85 -15.72 6.69
C PRO A 98 -3.72 -14.48 6.53
N ILE A 99 -5.05 -14.65 6.60
CA ILE A 99 -6.08 -13.58 6.55
C ILE A 99 -6.33 -12.99 5.14
N LEU A 100 -5.31 -12.91 4.29
CA LEU A 100 -5.44 -12.33 2.95
C LEU A 100 -5.79 -13.39 1.90
N ARG A 101 -6.49 -12.95 0.85
CA ARG A 101 -6.71 -13.76 -0.34
C ARG A 101 -5.49 -13.65 -1.26
N ASP A 102 -5.17 -14.73 -1.94
CA ASP A 102 -4.10 -14.75 -2.93
C ASP A 102 -4.30 -13.68 -4.02
N PRO A 103 -3.19 -13.13 -4.57
CA PRO A 103 -3.25 -12.25 -5.73
C PRO A 103 -3.91 -12.96 -6.92
N GLU A 104 -4.83 -12.27 -7.58
CA GLU A 104 -5.49 -12.75 -8.79
C GLU A 104 -4.56 -12.62 -10.01
N PRO A 105 -4.39 -13.68 -10.81
CA PRO A 105 -3.61 -13.58 -12.04
C PRO A 105 -4.32 -12.70 -13.07
N VAL A 106 -3.54 -11.87 -13.77
CA VAL A 106 -4.00 -11.07 -14.90
C VAL A 106 -3.27 -11.53 -16.16
N GLU A 107 -4.02 -11.77 -17.22
CA GLU A 107 -3.49 -12.27 -18.49
C GLU A 107 -3.46 -11.18 -19.58
N ASN A 108 -2.65 -11.43 -20.61
CA ASN A 108 -2.62 -10.68 -21.87
C ASN A 108 -2.22 -9.20 -21.74
N ALA A 109 -1.28 -8.89 -20.85
CA ALA A 109 -0.72 -7.54 -20.74
C ALA A 109 0.18 -7.22 -21.94
N ASP A 110 -0.09 -6.13 -22.66
CA ASP A 110 0.86 -5.57 -23.62
C ASP A 110 1.96 -4.79 -22.89
N TYR A 111 1.58 -4.12 -21.80
CA TYR A 111 2.48 -3.37 -20.93
C TYR A 111 2.25 -3.77 -19.47
N LEU A 112 3.33 -4.10 -18.77
CA LEU A 112 3.32 -4.39 -17.35
C LEU A 112 4.19 -3.38 -16.61
N ILE A 113 3.59 -2.66 -15.67
CA ILE A 113 4.31 -1.82 -14.71
C ILE A 113 4.20 -2.54 -13.36
N THR A 114 5.34 -2.95 -12.82
CA THR A 114 5.38 -3.71 -11.57
C THR A 114 6.36 -3.12 -10.57
N GLU A 115 6.09 -3.36 -9.29
CA GLU A 115 6.99 -3.03 -8.21
C GLU A 115 8.26 -3.90 -8.24
N SER A 116 9.26 -3.52 -7.45
CA SER A 116 10.53 -4.26 -7.35
C SER A 116 11.12 -4.20 -5.95
N THR A 117 10.27 -4.07 -4.91
CA THR A 117 10.69 -3.87 -3.52
C THR A 117 11.72 -4.91 -3.06
N TYR A 118 11.56 -6.15 -3.53
CA TYR A 118 12.47 -7.27 -3.26
C TYR A 118 13.10 -7.87 -4.52
N GLY A 119 13.20 -7.11 -5.61
CA GLY A 119 13.68 -7.61 -6.92
C GLY A 119 15.12 -8.15 -6.93
N SER A 120 15.89 -7.93 -5.86
CA SER A 120 17.28 -8.40 -5.72
C SER A 120 17.46 -9.65 -4.85
N ARG A 121 16.39 -10.21 -4.27
CA ARG A 121 16.49 -11.37 -3.37
C ARG A 121 15.30 -12.31 -3.47
N LEU A 122 15.51 -13.57 -3.11
CA LEU A 122 14.44 -14.53 -2.90
C LEU A 122 13.94 -14.44 -1.46
N HIS A 123 12.70 -14.84 -1.25
CA HIS A 123 12.12 -14.95 0.07
C HIS A 123 12.21 -16.38 0.57
N ASP A 124 12.59 -16.51 1.84
CA ASP A 124 12.50 -17.79 2.54
C ASP A 124 11.03 -18.21 2.70
N PRO A 125 10.78 -19.53 2.86
CA PRO A 125 9.45 -20.03 3.20
C PRO A 125 8.88 -19.36 4.46
N PHE A 126 7.56 -19.22 4.51
CA PHE A 126 6.86 -18.59 5.62
C PHE A 126 7.18 -19.27 6.97
N GLU A 127 7.33 -20.58 6.95
CA GLU A 127 7.65 -21.45 8.08
C GLU A 127 9.00 -21.09 8.70
N THR A 128 9.98 -20.72 7.88
CA THR A 128 11.31 -20.30 8.34
C THR A 128 11.19 -19.02 9.17
N SER A 129 10.54 -17.99 8.63
CA SER A 129 10.36 -16.72 9.35
C SER A 129 9.53 -16.88 10.63
N HIS A 130 8.53 -17.77 10.62
CA HIS A 130 7.74 -18.07 11.82
C HIS A 130 8.58 -18.75 12.92
N ALA A 131 9.46 -19.69 12.54
CA ALA A 131 10.37 -20.35 13.48
C ALA A 131 11.38 -19.36 14.09
N GLU A 132 11.97 -18.49 13.28
CA GLU A 132 12.90 -17.45 13.73
C GLU A 132 12.24 -16.48 14.71
N LEU A 133 11.04 -15.99 14.39
CA LEU A 133 10.29 -15.09 15.28
C LEU A 133 9.99 -15.77 16.62
N ARG A 134 9.57 -17.04 16.59
CA ARG A 134 9.32 -17.82 17.80
C ARG A 134 10.56 -17.91 18.68
N GLU A 135 11.72 -18.18 18.10
CA GLU A 135 12.98 -18.28 18.83
C GLU A 135 13.34 -16.95 19.49
N VAL A 136 13.25 -15.84 18.75
CA VAL A 136 13.50 -14.49 19.29
C VAL A 136 12.60 -14.18 20.48
N ILE A 137 11.31 -14.52 20.39
CA ILE A 137 10.33 -14.30 21.47
C ILE A 137 10.70 -15.13 22.71
N ILE A 138 10.96 -16.42 22.55
CA ILE A 138 11.29 -17.34 23.65
C ILE A 138 12.58 -16.90 24.35
N ASN A 139 13.63 -16.61 23.59
CA ASN A 139 14.92 -16.20 24.13
C ASN A 139 14.81 -14.88 24.90
N THR A 140 14.09 -13.90 24.35
CA THR A 140 13.86 -12.60 25.02
C THR A 140 13.07 -12.77 26.31
N TYR A 141 12.03 -13.62 26.30
CA TYR A 141 11.23 -13.93 27.49
C TYR A 141 12.08 -14.54 28.61
N HIS A 142 12.92 -15.54 28.30
CA HIS A 142 13.79 -16.18 29.30
C HIS A 142 14.82 -15.24 29.92
N GLN A 143 15.21 -14.18 29.20
CA GLN A 143 16.13 -13.16 29.69
C GLN A 143 15.42 -12.02 30.45
N GLY A 144 14.08 -12.09 30.62
CA GLY A 144 13.29 -11.03 31.25
C GLY A 144 13.17 -9.75 30.42
N GLY A 145 13.41 -9.84 29.11
CA GLY A 145 13.34 -8.72 28.17
C GLY A 145 11.93 -8.41 27.68
N LYS A 146 11.82 -7.41 26.80
CA LYS A 146 10.59 -7.04 26.10
C LYS A 146 10.82 -7.13 24.60
N VAL A 147 9.86 -7.73 23.88
CA VAL A 147 9.85 -7.72 22.41
C VAL A 147 8.96 -6.56 21.95
N ILE A 148 9.51 -5.67 21.13
CA ILE A 148 8.78 -4.56 20.52
C ILE A 148 8.69 -4.83 19.02
N VAL A 149 7.47 -4.95 18.49
CA VAL A 149 7.22 -5.19 17.06
C VAL A 149 6.56 -3.96 16.46
N PRO A 150 7.33 -3.03 15.85
CA PRO A 150 6.75 -1.92 15.13
C PRO A 150 6.04 -2.44 13.88
N ALA A 151 4.80 -2.00 13.68
CA ALA A 151 4.00 -2.35 12.51
C ALA A 151 3.21 -1.12 12.05
N PHE A 152 2.85 -1.10 10.77
CA PHE A 152 1.95 -0.09 10.23
C PHE A 152 0.51 -0.43 10.60
N SER A 153 -0.29 0.61 10.84
CA SER A 153 -1.75 0.51 10.81
C SER A 153 -2.22 0.37 9.36
N VAL A 154 -3.26 -0.44 9.14
CA VAL A 154 -3.94 -0.62 7.86
C VAL A 154 -5.44 -0.43 8.06
#